data_AF-A0A959PIH1-F1
#
_entry.id   AF-A0A959PIH1-F1
#
_cell.length_a   1.000
_cell.length_b   1.000
_cell.length_c   1.000
_cell.angle_alpha   90.00
_cell.angle_beta   90.00
_cell.angle_gamma   90.00
#
_symmetry.space_group_name_H-M   'P 1'
#
loop_
_entity.id
_entity.type
_entity.pdbx_description
1 polymer ?
#
loop_
_entity_poly.entity_id
_entity_poly.type
_entity_poly.pdbx_seq_one_letter_code
_entity_poly.pdbx_strand_id
1 'polypeptide(L)'
;MIRRNFIKSTSRLLLTLPLGMSVFDFQKHLGSKDLVVGHNTHQYKVDLWWGALDPLRYPVKDCHEMVLDSKGRIVLLTNHTKNNVIIYNKDGKPVQTWGTEYPGAHGLTLVDEGGEDMLYITDT
;
A
#
# COMPACT_ATOMS: atom_id res chain seq x y z
N MET A 1 19.77 -22.29 37.62
CA MET A 1 18.45 -22.92 37.78
C MET A 1 17.38 -22.22 36.91
N ILE A 2 17.59 -22.08 35.59
CA ILE A 2 16.72 -21.25 34.71
C ILE A 2 16.24 -21.98 33.42
N ARG A 3 16.83 -23.13 33.03
CA ARG A 3 16.47 -23.82 31.77
C ARG A 3 15.30 -24.82 31.87
N ARG A 4 14.89 -25.23 33.08
CA ARG A 4 13.87 -26.28 33.29
C ARG A 4 12.42 -25.76 33.38
N ASN A 5 12.23 -24.45 33.51
CA ASN A 5 10.88 -23.85 33.59
C ASN A 5 10.30 -23.51 32.21
N PHE A 6 11.10 -23.51 31.15
CA PHE A 6 10.65 -23.18 29.80
C PHE A 6 9.72 -24.24 29.20
N ILE A 7 10.00 -25.53 29.45
CA ILE A 7 9.27 -26.66 28.86
C ILE A 7 7.91 -26.90 29.56
N LYS A 8 7.71 -26.40 30.79
CA LYS A 8 6.45 -26.60 31.53
C LYS A 8 5.35 -25.59 31.14
N SER A 9 5.69 -24.49 30.47
CA SER A 9 4.69 -23.48 30.07
C SER A 9 4.05 -23.74 28.70
N THR A 10 4.59 -24.66 27.87
CA THR A 10 4.07 -24.94 26.52
C THR A 10 2.91 -25.92 26.47
N SER A 11 2.70 -26.76 27.48
CA SER A 11 1.67 -27.81 27.43
C SER A 11 0.24 -27.34 27.73
N ARG A 12 0.05 -26.12 28.24
CA ARG A 12 -1.29 -25.61 28.61
C ARG A 12 -1.98 -24.74 27.55
N LEU A 13 -1.31 -24.44 26.43
CA LEU A 13 -1.86 -23.50 25.42
C LEU A 13 -2.66 -24.18 24.29
N LEU A 14 -2.65 -25.52 24.20
CA LEU A 14 -3.11 -26.23 22.99
C LEU A 14 -4.59 -26.66 23.00
N LEU A 15 -5.39 -26.36 24.02
CA LEU A 15 -6.73 -26.96 24.18
C LEU A 15 -7.93 -26.03 24.09
N THR A 16 -7.75 -24.78 23.67
CA THR A 16 -8.90 -23.89 23.37
C THR A 16 -8.64 -23.09 22.10
N LEU A 17 -8.57 -23.75 20.95
CA LEU A 17 -8.75 -23.09 19.66
C LEU A 17 -10.25 -23.03 19.39
N PRO A 18 -10.92 -21.87 19.52
CA PRO A 18 -12.27 -21.74 19.01
C PRO A 18 -12.16 -21.83 17.48
N LEU A 19 -12.86 -22.80 16.90
CA LEU A 19 -12.85 -23.16 15.47
C LEU A 19 -13.37 -22.06 14.51
N GLY A 20 -13.43 -20.79 14.95
CA GLY A 20 -14.06 -19.69 14.21
C GLY A 20 -13.29 -18.37 14.22
N MET A 21 -12.11 -18.27 14.84
CA MET A 21 -11.30 -17.06 14.71
C MET A 21 -10.51 -17.09 13.40
N SER A 22 -10.95 -16.30 12.43
CA SER A 22 -10.20 -16.03 11.21
C SER A 22 -8.81 -15.50 11.57
N VAL A 23 -7.77 -16.06 10.94
CA VAL A 23 -6.38 -15.58 11.06
C VAL A 23 -6.25 -14.09 10.73
N PHE A 24 -7.16 -13.55 9.93
CA PHE A 24 -7.24 -12.12 9.60
C PHE A 24 -7.66 -11.23 10.78
N ASP A 25 -8.50 -11.72 11.70
CA ASP A 25 -8.93 -10.94 12.87
C ASP A 25 -7.81 -10.81 13.92
N PHE A 26 -6.94 -11.82 14.03
CA PHE A 26 -5.82 -11.81 14.97
C PHE A 26 -4.77 -10.74 14.63
N GLN A 27 -4.52 -10.51 13.34
CA GLN A 27 -3.58 -9.48 12.89
C GLN A 27 -4.11 -8.06 13.13
N LYS A 28 -5.44 -7.87 13.13
CA LYS A 28 -6.09 -6.59 13.42
C LYS A 28 -6.00 -6.19 14.90
N HIS A 29 -5.79 -7.17 15.81
CA HIS A 29 -5.75 -6.97 17.26
C HIS A 29 -4.35 -6.97 17.88
N LEU A 30 -3.32 -7.41 17.16
CA LEU A 30 -1.92 -7.14 17.52
C LEU A 30 -1.58 -5.69 17.13
N GLY A 31 -2.17 -4.74 17.85
CA GLY A 31 -2.02 -3.31 17.59
C GLY A 31 -0.57 -2.88 17.67
N SER A 32 0.10 -2.80 16.53
CA SER A 32 1.32 -2.02 16.38
C SER A 32 0.97 -0.59 16.78
N LYS A 33 1.73 0.01 17.71
CA LYS A 33 1.58 1.44 18.00
C LYS A 33 1.64 2.21 16.68
N ASP A 34 0.66 3.07 16.45
CA ASP A 34 0.61 3.97 15.30
C ASP A 34 1.97 4.69 15.18
N LEU A 35 2.67 4.46 14.06
CA LEU A 35 3.93 5.13 13.79
C LEU A 35 3.62 6.57 13.38
N VAL A 36 4.08 7.53 14.18
CA VAL A 36 3.95 8.96 13.89
C VAL A 36 5.31 9.50 13.44
N VAL A 37 5.32 10.19 12.31
CA VAL A 37 6.50 10.85 11.73
C VAL A 37 6.27 12.36 11.64
N GLY A 38 7.34 13.15 11.53
CA GLY A 38 7.28 14.61 11.46
C GLY A 38 7.58 15.30 12.80
N HIS A 39 7.48 16.63 12.84
CA HIS A 39 7.90 17.46 13.98
C HIS A 39 6.96 18.66 14.18
N ASN A 40 6.91 19.17 15.42
CA ASN A 40 6.11 20.34 15.80
C ASN A 40 4.63 20.17 15.41
N THR A 41 4.10 21.11 14.63
CA THR A 41 2.71 21.13 14.17
C THR A 41 2.45 20.21 12.98
N HIS A 42 3.47 19.60 12.40
CA HIS A 42 3.35 18.74 11.21
C HIS A 42 3.78 17.32 11.56
N GLN A 43 2.83 16.56 12.10
CA GLN A 43 2.98 15.16 12.44
C GLN A 43 1.96 14.35 11.67
N TYR A 44 2.40 13.21 11.14
CA TYR A 44 1.63 12.34 10.25
C TYR A 44 1.64 10.94 10.82
N LYS A 45 0.47 10.30 10.82
CA LYS A 45 0.38 8.88 11.10
C LYS A 45 0.65 8.09 9.82
N VAL A 46 1.54 7.11 9.91
CA VAL A 46 1.76 6.14 8.84
C VAL A 46 0.61 5.14 8.82
N ASP A 47 -0.10 5.08 7.69
CA ASP A 47 -1.07 4.03 7.41
C ASP A 47 -0.44 2.99 6.48
N LEU A 48 -0.06 1.85 7.04
CA LEU A 48 0.55 0.74 6.29
C LEU A 48 -0.45 -0.01 5.39
N TRP A 49 -1.74 0.26 5.55
CA TRP A 49 -2.81 -0.39 4.78
C TRP A 49 -3.37 0.50 3.66
N TRP A 50 -2.96 1.78 3.63
CA TRP A 50 -3.29 2.66 2.53
C TRP A 50 -2.62 2.17 1.23
N GLY A 51 -3.39 2.06 0.15
CA GLY A 51 -2.86 1.62 -1.14
C GLY A 51 -2.51 0.12 -1.20
N ALA A 52 -2.86 -0.68 -0.20
CA ALA A 52 -2.62 -2.12 -0.19
C ALA A 52 -3.52 -2.83 -1.22
N LEU A 53 -2.99 -3.01 -2.42
CA LEU A 53 -3.66 -3.65 -3.54
C LEU A 53 -3.60 -5.18 -3.47
N ASP A 54 -4.54 -5.85 -4.16
CA ASP A 54 -4.40 -7.26 -4.49
C ASP A 54 -3.32 -7.40 -5.59
N PRO A 55 -2.14 -7.99 -5.28
CA PRO A 55 -1.02 -8.07 -6.21
C PRO A 55 -1.32 -8.97 -7.42
N LEU A 56 -2.31 -9.85 -7.35
CA LEU A 56 -2.74 -10.66 -8.48
C LEU A 56 -3.57 -9.84 -9.48
N ARG A 57 -4.29 -8.82 -9.00
CA ARG A 57 -5.14 -7.96 -9.83
C ARG A 57 -4.40 -6.74 -10.33
N TYR A 58 -3.74 -6.03 -9.42
CA TYR A 58 -3.06 -4.75 -9.66
C TYR A 58 -1.61 -4.81 -9.15
N PRO A 59 -0.75 -5.64 -9.76
CA PRO A 59 0.64 -5.71 -9.35
C PRO A 59 1.32 -4.35 -9.51
N VAL A 60 2.16 -4.02 -8.53
CA VAL A 60 3.04 -2.86 -8.56
C VAL A 60 4.47 -3.38 -8.57
N LYS A 61 5.24 -2.97 -9.57
CA LYS A 61 6.68 -3.23 -9.68
C LYS A 61 7.38 -1.89 -9.63
N ASP A 62 7.85 -1.53 -8.44
CA ASP A 62 8.44 -0.22 -8.13
C ASP A 62 7.44 0.93 -8.25
N CYS A 63 7.66 1.98 -7.47
CA CYS A 63 6.89 3.23 -7.54
C CYS A 63 7.89 4.33 -7.89
N HIS A 64 7.80 4.88 -9.10
CA HIS A 64 8.74 5.92 -9.54
C HIS A 64 8.22 7.30 -9.24
N GLU A 65 6.96 7.55 -9.58
CA GLU A 65 6.36 8.86 -9.46
C GLU A 65 4.89 8.78 -9.07
N MET A 66 4.43 9.80 -8.36
CA MET A 66 3.04 9.98 -7.98
C MET A 66 2.63 11.44 -8.13
N VAL A 67 1.50 11.69 -8.78
CA VAL A 67 0.95 13.04 -8.97
C VAL A 67 -0.52 13.09 -8.56
N LEU A 68 -1.00 14.26 -8.16
CA LEU A 68 -2.42 14.52 -7.94
C LEU A 68 -3.04 15.10 -9.21
N ASP A 69 -4.16 14.52 -9.64
CA ASP A 69 -4.93 15.06 -10.76
C ASP A 69 -5.89 16.18 -10.32
N SER A 70 -6.51 16.87 -11.29
CA SER A 70 -7.48 17.94 -11.04
C SER A 70 -8.68 17.52 -10.18
N LYS A 71 -8.97 16.21 -10.12
CA LYS A 71 -10.05 15.61 -9.30
C LYS A 71 -9.57 15.23 -7.90
N GLY A 72 -8.31 15.46 -7.57
CA GLY A 72 -7.69 15.10 -6.30
C GLY A 72 -7.49 13.60 -6.12
N ARG A 73 -7.45 12.83 -7.22
CA ARG A 73 -7.05 11.43 -7.24
C ARG A 73 -5.54 11.34 -7.33
N ILE A 74 -4.99 10.20 -6.90
CA ILE A 74 -3.55 9.97 -6.88
C ILE A 74 -3.21 9.05 -8.04
N VAL A 75 -2.35 9.51 -8.95
CA VAL A 75 -1.88 8.77 -10.12
C VAL A 75 -0.49 8.24 -9.83
N LEU A 76 -0.32 6.92 -9.81
CA LEU A 76 0.95 6.22 -9.61
C LEU A 76 1.44 5.66 -10.94
N LEU A 77 2.75 5.81 -11.21
CA LEU A 77 3.45 5.15 -12.31
C LEU A 77 4.35 4.02 -11.80
N THR A 78 4.22 2.84 -12.40
CA THR A 78 4.94 1.61 -12.05
C THR A 78 5.45 0.88 -13.30
N ASN A 79 6.48 0.05 -13.14
CA ASN A 79 7.10 -0.71 -14.24
C ASN A 79 6.31 -1.97 -14.63
N HIS A 80 5.24 -2.32 -13.90
CA HIS A 80 4.50 -3.53 -14.22
C HIS A 80 3.57 -3.30 -15.42
N THR A 81 3.92 -3.87 -16.58
CA THR A 81 3.19 -3.75 -17.86
C THR A 81 1.81 -4.43 -17.89
N LYS A 82 1.27 -4.81 -16.74
CA LYS A 82 -0.15 -5.19 -16.61
C LYS A 82 -1.01 -3.95 -16.37
N ASN A 83 -0.44 -2.94 -15.71
CA ASN A 83 -1.07 -1.68 -15.32
C ASN A 83 0.02 -0.67 -14.96
N ASN A 84 0.67 -0.08 -15.95
CA ASN A 84 1.70 0.91 -15.68
C ASN A 84 1.18 2.10 -14.87
N VAL A 85 -0.07 2.50 -15.10
CA VAL A 85 -0.71 3.58 -14.37
C VAL A 85 -1.84 3.04 -13.49
N ILE A 86 -1.79 3.42 -12.21
CA ILE A 86 -2.81 3.11 -11.22
C ILE A 86 -3.33 4.41 -10.62
N ILE A 87 -4.65 4.62 -10.70
CA ILE A 87 -5.32 5.78 -10.14
C ILE A 87 -6.03 5.36 -8.86
N TYR A 88 -5.67 5.98 -7.74
CA TYR A 88 -6.28 5.77 -6.43
C TYR A 88 -7.20 6.92 -6.07
N ASN A 89 -8.21 6.63 -5.25
CA ASN A 89 -8.86 7.66 -4.45
C ASN A 89 -7.99 8.01 -3.22
N LYS A 90 -8.40 9.03 -2.45
CA LYS A 90 -7.67 9.48 -1.25
C LYS A 90 -7.64 8.44 -0.12
N ASP A 91 -8.55 7.47 -0.13
CA ASP A 91 -8.57 6.36 0.84
C ASP A 91 -7.62 5.21 0.45
N GLY A 92 -6.90 5.33 -0.68
CA GLY A 92 -5.96 4.32 -1.15
C GLY A 92 -6.61 3.14 -1.85
N LYS A 93 -7.87 3.29 -2.30
CA LYS A 93 -8.55 2.27 -3.12
C LYS A 93 -8.28 2.53 -4.60
N PRO A 94 -8.02 1.49 -5.41
CA PRO A 94 -7.88 1.64 -6.85
C PRO A 94 -9.22 2.03 -7.46
N VAL A 95 -9.20 3.06 -8.30
CA VAL A 95 -10.35 3.56 -9.06
C VAL A 95 -10.26 3.10 -10.51
N GLN A 96 -9.06 3.18 -11.08
CA GLN A 96 -8.82 2.86 -12.49
C GLN A 96 -7.36 2.45 -12.68
N THR A 97 -7.12 1.57 -13.66
CA THR A 97 -5.78 1.19 -14.10
C THR A 97 -5.71 1.13 -15.60
N TRP A 98 -4.54 1.45 -16.18
CA TRP A 98 -4.28 1.34 -17.62
C TRP A 98 -2.77 1.30 -17.89
N GLY A 99 -2.39 1.13 -19.16
CA GLY A 99 -1.01 1.14 -19.63
C GLY A 99 -0.35 -0.24 -19.52
N THR A 100 0.27 -0.67 -20.62
CA THR A 100 0.92 -1.98 -20.74
C THR A 100 2.25 -1.93 -21.47
N GLU A 101 2.75 -0.73 -21.73
CA GLU A 101 3.81 -0.48 -22.72
C GLU A 101 5.09 0.05 -22.09
N TYR A 102 5.10 0.33 -20.78
CA TYR A 102 6.21 1.02 -20.12
C TYR A 102 6.98 0.12 -19.13
N PRO A 103 7.83 -0.82 -19.59
CA PRO A 103 8.58 -1.71 -18.71
C PRO A 103 9.66 -1.00 -17.88
N GLY A 104 10.04 0.23 -18.24
CA GLY A 104 11.03 1.07 -17.57
C GLY A 104 10.52 2.49 -17.30
N ALA A 105 9.25 2.63 -16.92
CA ALA A 105 8.61 3.89 -16.63
C ALA A 105 9.33 4.63 -15.47
N HIS A 106 9.82 5.86 -15.68
CA HIS A 106 10.55 6.61 -14.64
C HIS A 106 10.05 8.04 -14.43
N GLY A 107 9.54 8.70 -15.47
CA GLY A 107 9.05 10.07 -15.36
C GLY A 107 7.53 10.13 -15.47
N LEU A 108 6.88 10.86 -14.56
CA LEU A 108 5.47 11.24 -14.67
C LEU A 108 5.34 12.73 -14.32
N THR A 109 4.75 13.52 -15.21
CA THR A 109 4.38 14.91 -14.93
C THR A 109 2.97 15.15 -15.40
N LEU A 110 2.19 15.85 -14.58
CA LEU A 110 0.85 16.31 -14.94
C LEU A 110 0.89 17.80 -15.22
N VAL A 111 0.28 18.20 -16.33
CA VAL A 111 0.12 19.60 -16.73
C VAL A 111 -1.35 19.86 -17.01
N ASP A 112 -1.85 21.01 -16.56
CA ASP A 112 -3.16 21.52 -16.97
C ASP A 112 -3.01 22.22 -18.33
N GLU A 113 -3.56 21.61 -19.38
CA GLU A 113 -3.61 22.20 -20.72
C GLU A 113 -5.03 22.64 -21.08
N GLY A 114 -5.45 23.78 -20.53
CA GLY A 114 -6.74 24.38 -20.88
C GLY A 114 -7.93 23.78 -20.13
N GLY A 115 -7.71 23.31 -18.90
CA GLY A 115 -8.70 22.66 -18.04
C GLY A 115 -8.67 21.14 -18.11
N GLU A 116 -7.74 20.56 -18.87
CA GLU A 116 -7.58 19.12 -19.05
C GLU A 116 -6.25 18.65 -18.47
N ASP A 117 -6.29 17.55 -17.71
CA ASP A 117 -5.09 16.92 -17.15
C ASP A 117 -4.34 16.16 -18.25
N MET A 118 -3.15 16.63 -18.61
CA MET A 118 -2.25 15.99 -19.56
C MET A 118 -1.11 15.30 -18.82
N LEU A 119 -0.95 13.99 -19.03
CA LEU A 119 0.11 13.20 -18.44
C LEU A 119 1.27 13.01 -19.42
N TYR A 120 2.45 13.47 -19.03
CA TYR A 120 3.70 13.23 -19.73
C TYR A 120 4.45 12.11 -19.04
N ILE A 121 4.70 11.03 -19.77
CA ILE A 121 5.39 9.84 -19.29
C ILE A 121 6.73 9.72 -20.00
N THR A 122 7.78 9.39 -19.26
CA THR A 122 9.08 9.00 -19.82
C THR A 122 9.37 7.54 -19.50
N ASP A 123 9.78 6.81 -20.53
CA ASP A 123 10.19 5.42 -20.52
C ASP A 123 11.55 5.28 -21.23
N THR A 124 12.23 4.15 -21.02
CA THR A 124 13.59 3.86 -21.54
C THR A 124 13.64 3.42 -22.99
#